data_AF-A0A961RZC3-F1
#
_entry.id   AF-A0A961RZC3-F1
#
_cell.length_a   1.000
_cell.length_b   1.000
_cell.length_c   1.000
_cell.angle_alpha   90.00
_cell.angle_beta   90.00
_cell.angle_gamma   90.00
#
_symmetry.space_group_name_H-M   'P 1'
#
loop_
_entity.id
_entity.type
_entity.pdbx_description
1 polymer ?
#
loop_
_entity_poly.entity_id
_entity_poly.type
_entity_poly.pdbx_seq_one_letter_code
_entity_poly.pdbx_strand_id
1 'polypeptide(L)'
;GGLMLVIVGIRQAGHYWTGWLHLFFMVPLPNMIYWQVSAKLQLISSALGAGVINSLGIPVYLEGNVIDLGQYQLQVAEACNGLRYLFPLMSFGYLFGVLYRGPVWQKVLLFSLTIPITVLMNSFRIGAIGVLVNYFGISQAEGFLHWFEGWIIFISCVVILYLTGFILQRLTRRPDAALGVLDLDTSGLLKGVPWKAGIRATPALMVAAIMLIASGAAWQLIPPRAAAAVDRASLTTFPMALEGMRGTQMTLDPVIEKVLAADDYLVVSYAGAGKKAPIDLFVSYYKSTTGQSGIHSPEVCIPGHGWEVSRWSSIGVTPDDGIPAFRLNRAIIQKDAQRQLVYYWFEGAGDRSANEYVAKFRTIWNAMSRGRTDGALVRLTTPVQPGETEAAADRRLQSFMSSVLKELPRYVPK
;
A
#
# COMPACT_ATOMS: atom_id res chain seq x y z
N GLY A 1 19.60 -10.15 16.03
CA GLY A 1 19.57 -11.44 15.31
C GLY A 1 20.94 -12.07 15.16
N GLY A 2 21.73 -11.67 14.16
CA GLY A 2 23.02 -12.31 13.84
C GLY A 2 24.01 -12.43 15.01
N LEU A 3 24.14 -11.38 15.84
CA LEU A 3 24.97 -11.40 17.04
C LEU A 3 24.61 -12.52 18.02
N MET A 4 23.32 -12.82 18.18
CA MET A 4 22.84 -13.87 19.07
C MET A 4 23.20 -15.27 18.58
N LEU A 5 23.09 -15.52 17.26
CA LEU A 5 23.49 -16.78 16.66
C LEU A 5 25.00 -17.02 16.82
N VAL A 6 25.81 -15.96 16.77
CA VAL A 6 27.27 -16.01 16.94
C VAL A 6 27.67 -16.25 18.40
N ILE A 7 27.01 -15.59 19.35
CA ILE A 7 27.38 -15.66 20.78
C ILE A 7 26.82 -16.93 21.45
N VAL A 8 25.58 -17.28 21.13
CA VAL A 8 24.79 -18.29 21.87
C VAL A 8 24.68 -19.60 21.07
N GLY A 9 24.94 -19.58 19.76
CA GLY A 9 24.84 -20.75 18.87
C GLY A 9 23.41 -21.06 18.43
N ILE A 10 23.26 -21.74 17.29
CA ILE A 10 21.96 -21.93 16.61
C ILE A 10 20.94 -22.71 17.46
N ARG A 11 21.40 -23.71 18.23
CA ARG A 11 20.54 -24.53 19.10
C ARG A 11 19.93 -23.73 20.25
N GLN A 12 20.69 -22.81 20.82
CA GLN A 12 20.26 -22.04 21.98
C GLN A 12 19.61 -20.72 21.56
N ALA A 13 19.91 -20.20 20.37
CA ALA A 13 19.13 -19.12 19.74
C ALA A 13 17.65 -19.52 19.49
N GLY A 14 17.38 -20.81 19.22
CA GLY A 14 16.01 -21.32 19.09
C GLY A 14 15.16 -21.19 20.35
N HIS A 15 15.77 -21.11 21.54
CA HIS A 15 15.03 -20.86 22.79
C HIS A 15 14.43 -19.45 22.86
N TYR A 16 14.95 -18.51 22.09
CA TYR A 16 14.50 -17.12 22.06
C TYR A 16 13.60 -16.82 20.85
N TRP A 17 12.94 -17.83 20.31
CA TRP A 17 12.06 -17.75 19.13
C TRP A 17 11.02 -16.63 19.25
N THR A 18 10.58 -16.26 20.45
CA THR A 18 9.64 -15.17 20.67
C THR A 18 10.21 -13.81 20.27
N GLY A 19 11.47 -13.53 20.63
CA GLY A 19 12.17 -12.32 20.21
C GLY A 19 12.41 -12.30 18.70
N TRP A 20 12.69 -13.44 18.08
CA TRP A 20 12.82 -13.57 16.63
C TRP A 20 11.52 -13.28 15.90
N LEU A 21 10.40 -13.79 16.40
CA LEU A 21 9.08 -13.51 15.85
C LEU A 21 8.72 -12.03 16.00
N HIS A 22 9.15 -11.36 17.08
CA HIS A 22 8.93 -9.92 17.22
C HIS A 22 9.64 -9.09 16.13
N LEU A 23 10.85 -9.50 15.71
CA LEU A 23 11.58 -8.82 14.64
C LEU A 23 10.83 -8.82 13.30
N PHE A 24 9.95 -9.78 13.06
CA PHE A 24 9.10 -9.81 11.87
C PHE A 24 8.24 -8.56 11.75
N PHE A 25 7.72 -8.03 12.87
CA PHE A 25 6.91 -6.80 12.87
C PHE A 25 7.71 -5.52 12.60
N MET A 26 9.04 -5.60 12.64
CA MET A 26 9.93 -4.48 12.31
C MET A 26 10.29 -4.43 10.81
N VAL A 27 10.06 -5.52 10.08
CA VAL A 27 10.32 -5.55 8.63
C VAL A 27 9.17 -4.83 7.93
N PRO A 28 9.44 -3.78 7.14
CA PRO A 28 8.38 -3.11 6.39
C PRO A 28 7.75 -4.10 5.42
N LEU A 29 6.42 -4.09 5.33
CA LEU A 29 5.73 -4.90 4.34
C LEU A 29 6.16 -4.50 2.92
N PRO A 30 6.18 -5.46 1.99
CA PRO A 30 6.32 -5.14 0.57
C PRO A 30 5.28 -4.08 0.17
N ASN A 31 5.71 -3.01 -0.53
CA ASN A 31 4.88 -1.84 -0.86
C ASN A 31 3.50 -2.20 -1.40
N MET A 32 3.39 -3.24 -2.23
CA MET A 32 2.10 -3.66 -2.80
C MET A 32 1.13 -4.22 -1.76
N ILE A 33 1.59 -5.03 -0.79
CA ILE A 33 0.73 -5.49 0.31
C ILE A 33 0.32 -4.29 1.16
N TYR A 34 1.28 -3.39 1.43
CA TYR A 34 1.03 -2.16 2.15
C TYR A 34 -0.08 -1.33 1.49
N TRP A 35 0.00 -1.07 0.18
CA TRP A 35 -1.00 -0.30 -0.55
C TRP A 35 -2.38 -0.97 -0.59
N GLN A 36 -2.43 -2.29 -0.81
CA GLN A 36 -3.70 -3.03 -0.82
C GLN A 36 -4.40 -3.02 0.54
N VAL A 37 -3.64 -3.23 1.62
CA VAL A 37 -4.20 -3.17 2.97
C VAL A 37 -4.58 -1.74 3.32
N SER A 38 -3.73 -0.76 2.98
CA SER A 38 -3.98 0.67 3.18
C SER A 38 -5.32 1.10 2.56
N ALA A 39 -5.55 0.82 1.28
CA ALA A 39 -6.79 1.20 0.60
C ALA A 39 -8.03 0.56 1.26
N LYS A 40 -7.96 -0.73 1.62
CA LYS A 40 -9.08 -1.39 2.32
C LYS A 40 -9.36 -0.76 3.68
N LEU A 41 -8.31 -0.48 4.45
CA LEU A 41 -8.45 0.16 5.75
C LEU A 41 -8.96 1.59 5.65
N GLN A 42 -8.58 2.34 4.60
CA GLN A 42 -9.13 3.67 4.33
C GLN A 42 -10.63 3.62 4.08
N LEU A 43 -11.13 2.71 3.24
CA LEU A 43 -12.57 2.58 2.98
C LEU A 43 -13.35 2.23 4.26
N ILE A 44 -12.87 1.24 5.02
CA ILE A 44 -13.50 0.85 6.30
C ILE A 44 -13.48 2.02 7.29
N SER A 45 -12.33 2.68 7.43
CA SER A 45 -12.19 3.78 8.40
C SER A 45 -12.98 5.02 8.00
N SER A 46 -13.13 5.29 6.70
CA SER A 46 -13.96 6.39 6.18
C SER A 46 -15.44 6.11 6.42
N ALA A 47 -15.89 4.86 6.20
CA ALA A 47 -17.27 4.45 6.47
C ALA A 47 -17.63 4.56 7.97
N LEU A 48 -16.76 4.04 8.84
CA LEU A 48 -16.96 4.14 10.28
C LEU A 48 -16.83 5.59 10.78
N GLY A 49 -15.89 6.36 10.24
CA GLY A 49 -15.73 7.78 10.55
C GLY A 49 -16.94 8.62 10.14
N ALA A 50 -17.48 8.40 8.94
CA ALA A 50 -18.74 8.99 8.50
C ALA A 50 -19.90 8.59 9.42
N GLY A 51 -19.94 7.34 9.89
CA GLY A 51 -20.90 6.89 10.91
C GLY A 51 -20.81 7.66 12.23
N VAL A 52 -19.60 8.02 12.67
CA VAL A 52 -19.37 8.87 13.86
C VAL A 52 -19.87 10.30 13.64
N ILE A 53 -19.67 10.85 12.44
CA ILE A 53 -20.15 12.21 12.10
C ILE A 53 -21.68 12.23 12.05
N ASN A 54 -22.27 11.24 11.38
CA ASN A 54 -23.72 11.11 11.22
C ASN A 54 -24.42 10.89 12.57
N SER A 55 -23.82 10.12 13.49
CA SER A 55 -24.40 9.89 14.83
C SER A 55 -24.47 11.16 15.69
N LEU A 56 -23.71 12.20 15.34
CA LEU A 56 -23.74 13.52 15.96
C LEU A 56 -24.70 14.49 15.24
N GLY A 57 -25.52 14.01 14.30
CA GLY A 57 -26.53 14.79 13.60
C GLY A 57 -26.00 15.66 12.47
N ILE A 58 -24.76 15.45 12.02
CA ILE A 58 -24.16 16.19 10.90
C ILE A 58 -24.42 15.41 9.60
N PRO A 59 -25.12 16.00 8.61
CA PRO A 59 -25.35 15.34 7.33
C PRO A 59 -24.02 15.15 6.60
N VAL A 60 -23.75 13.92 6.18
CA VAL A 60 -22.50 13.53 5.55
C VAL A 60 -22.78 12.59 4.39
N TYR A 61 -22.12 12.84 3.26
CA TYR A 61 -22.12 11.95 2.11
C TYR A 61 -20.74 11.32 1.97
N LEU A 62 -20.70 10.00 1.81
CA LEU A 62 -19.45 9.25 1.70
C LEU A 62 -19.31 8.71 0.29
N GLU A 63 -18.21 9.06 -0.36
CA GLU A 63 -17.87 8.61 -1.71
C GLU A 63 -16.46 8.00 -1.71
N GLY A 64 -16.38 6.67 -1.65
CA GLY A 64 -15.10 5.97 -1.52
C GLY A 64 -14.39 6.33 -0.21
N ASN A 65 -13.27 7.05 -0.31
CA ASN A 65 -12.52 7.57 0.85
C ASN A 65 -12.68 9.08 1.06
N VAL A 66 -13.63 9.72 0.37
CA VAL A 66 -13.95 11.15 0.51
C VAL A 66 -15.23 11.30 1.33
N ILE A 67 -15.13 12.08 2.41
CA ILE A 67 -16.22 12.44 3.30
C ILE A 67 -16.64 13.88 2.96
N ASP A 68 -17.83 14.03 2.41
CA ASP A 68 -18.40 15.32 2.01
C ASP A 68 -19.35 15.86 3.08
N LEU A 69 -19.04 17.05 3.60
CA LEU A 69 -19.80 17.80 4.61
C LEU A 69 -20.53 19.01 3.98
N GLY A 70 -20.73 19.01 2.67
CA GLY A 70 -21.35 20.08 1.89
C GLY A 70 -20.34 21.15 1.47
N GLN A 71 -19.92 22.01 2.40
CA GLN A 71 -18.95 23.08 2.10
C GLN A 71 -17.49 22.62 2.18
N TYR A 72 -17.25 21.47 2.82
CA TYR A 72 -15.92 20.92 3.05
C TYR A 72 -15.87 19.46 2.61
N GLN A 73 -14.83 19.11 1.85
CA GLN A 73 -14.54 17.75 1.45
C GLN A 73 -13.28 17.26 2.15
N LEU A 74 -13.41 16.17 2.90
CA LEU A 74 -12.33 15.56 3.66
C LEU A 74 -11.92 14.26 3.01
N GLN A 75 -10.74 14.25 2.41
CA GLN A 75 -10.18 13.03 1.84
C GLN A 75 -9.35 12.30 2.90
N VAL A 76 -9.64 11.02 3.11
CA VAL A 76 -8.83 10.16 3.98
C VAL A 76 -7.56 9.75 3.22
N ALA A 77 -6.57 10.64 3.26
CA ALA A 77 -5.26 10.45 2.65
C ALA A 77 -4.48 9.29 3.30
N GLU A 78 -3.32 8.95 2.72
CA GLU A 78 -2.46 7.86 3.22
C GLU A 78 -2.08 8.04 4.71
N ALA A 79 -1.92 9.27 5.17
CA ALA A 79 -1.64 9.60 6.57
C ALA A 79 -2.73 9.10 7.56
N CYS A 80 -3.92 8.76 7.07
CA CYS A 80 -5.06 8.31 7.86
C CYS A 80 -5.44 6.83 7.57
N ASN A 81 -4.60 6.05 6.90
CA ASN A 81 -4.90 4.66 6.51
C ASN A 81 -4.84 3.63 7.66
N GLY A 82 -4.56 4.06 8.90
CA GLY A 82 -4.49 3.20 10.09
C GLY A 82 -3.23 2.31 10.19
N LEU A 83 -2.50 2.06 9.09
CA LEU A 83 -1.31 1.19 9.09
C LEU A 83 -0.17 1.74 9.95
N ARG A 84 -0.05 3.07 10.01
CA ARG A 84 0.92 3.78 10.86
C ARG A 84 0.78 3.42 12.34
N TYR A 85 -0.42 3.05 12.79
CA TYR A 85 -0.69 2.62 14.16
C TYR A 85 -0.81 1.11 14.28
N LEU A 86 -1.23 0.42 13.21
CA LEU A 86 -1.48 -1.02 13.23
C LEU A 86 -0.21 -1.81 13.52
N PHE A 87 0.89 -1.59 12.78
CA PHE A 87 2.11 -2.38 13.00
C PHE A 87 2.74 -2.13 14.37
N PRO A 88 2.87 -0.87 14.84
CA PRO A 88 3.32 -0.62 16.21
C PRO A 88 2.42 -1.27 17.26
N LEU A 89 1.09 -1.22 17.10
CA LEU A 89 0.16 -1.81 18.06
C LEU A 89 0.16 -3.35 18.00
N MET A 90 0.30 -3.95 16.82
CA MET A 90 0.48 -5.41 16.68
C MET A 90 1.80 -5.86 17.33
N SER A 91 2.88 -5.12 17.10
CA SER A 91 4.18 -5.35 17.73
C SER A 91 4.09 -5.25 19.26
N PHE A 92 3.43 -4.21 19.76
CA PHE A 92 3.17 -4.05 21.19
C PHE A 92 2.22 -5.13 21.73
N GLY A 93 1.18 -5.51 21.01
CA GLY A 93 0.24 -6.56 21.39
C GLY A 93 0.88 -7.94 21.40
N TYR A 94 1.86 -8.19 20.53
CA TYR A 94 2.69 -9.39 20.60
C TYR A 94 3.51 -9.39 21.89
N LEU A 95 4.22 -8.30 22.19
CA LEU A 95 4.98 -8.15 23.43
C LEU A 95 4.08 -8.30 24.66
N PHE A 96 2.91 -7.66 24.64
CA PHE A 96 1.89 -7.78 25.66
C PHE A 96 1.46 -9.23 25.85
N GLY A 97 1.15 -9.96 24.77
CA GLY A 97 0.76 -11.37 24.84
C GLY A 97 1.85 -12.29 25.39
N VAL A 98 3.13 -12.01 25.11
CA VAL A 98 4.27 -12.72 25.71
C VAL A 98 4.31 -12.50 27.22
N LEU A 99 4.19 -11.24 27.66
CA LEU A 99 4.25 -10.86 29.07
C LEU A 99 2.94 -11.15 29.84
N TYR A 100 1.82 -11.31 29.16
CA TYR A 100 0.51 -11.49 29.77
C TYR A 100 0.41 -12.82 30.54
N ARG A 101 0.00 -12.76 31.80
CA ARG A 101 -0.22 -13.93 32.66
C ARG A 101 -1.64 -14.45 32.50
N GLY A 102 -1.84 -15.36 31.55
CA GLY A 102 -3.12 -16.00 31.31
C GLY A 102 -3.06 -17.11 30.25
N PRO A 103 -4.18 -17.82 30.02
CA PRO A 103 -4.24 -18.90 29.03
C PRO A 103 -3.97 -18.41 27.61
N VAL A 104 -3.45 -19.30 26.76
CA VAL A 104 -3.03 -18.99 25.38
C VAL A 104 -4.17 -18.35 24.56
N TRP A 105 -5.42 -18.76 24.77
CA TRP A 105 -6.56 -18.17 24.05
C TRP A 105 -6.74 -16.68 24.34
N GLN A 106 -6.46 -16.21 25.58
CA GLN A 106 -6.52 -14.78 25.91
C GLN A 106 -5.38 -14.03 25.24
N LYS A 107 -4.19 -14.61 25.18
CA LYS A 107 -3.04 -14.02 24.47
C LYS A 107 -3.34 -13.86 22.98
N VAL A 108 -3.91 -14.89 22.35
CA VAL A 108 -4.34 -14.86 20.94
C VAL A 108 -5.46 -13.84 20.73
N LEU A 109 -6.44 -13.78 21.62
CA LEU A 109 -7.53 -12.80 21.54
C LEU A 109 -7.00 -11.37 21.65
N LEU A 110 -6.14 -11.07 22.62
CA LEU A 110 -5.52 -9.77 22.81
C LEU A 110 -4.72 -9.34 21.58
N PHE A 111 -3.91 -10.25 21.03
CA PHE A 111 -3.19 -9.98 19.78
C PHE A 111 -4.16 -9.71 18.61
N SER A 112 -5.18 -10.56 18.43
CA SER A 112 -6.18 -10.39 17.39
C SER A 112 -6.97 -9.08 17.52
N LEU A 113 -7.19 -8.59 18.74
CA LEU A 113 -7.89 -7.34 19.02
C LEU A 113 -7.08 -6.09 18.64
N THR A 114 -5.76 -6.18 18.46
CA THR A 114 -4.95 -5.04 18.00
C THR A 114 -5.44 -4.49 16.65
N ILE A 115 -5.88 -5.37 15.74
CA ILE A 115 -6.41 -4.99 14.43
C ILE A 115 -7.72 -4.17 14.56
N PRO A 116 -8.82 -4.69 15.13
CA PRO A 116 -10.06 -3.94 15.26
C PRO A 116 -9.92 -2.71 16.16
N ILE A 117 -9.13 -2.76 17.24
CA ILE A 117 -8.87 -1.57 18.09
C ILE A 117 -8.25 -0.45 17.24
N THR A 118 -7.24 -0.77 16.43
CA THR A 118 -6.60 0.22 15.57
C THR A 118 -7.57 0.82 14.56
N VAL A 119 -8.35 -0.03 13.88
CA VAL A 119 -9.32 0.44 12.87
C VAL A 119 -10.37 1.33 13.51
N LEU A 120 -10.94 0.94 14.66
CA LEU A 120 -11.95 1.73 15.36
C LEU A 120 -11.40 3.07 15.84
N MET A 121 -10.20 3.09 16.44
CA MET A 121 -9.60 4.33 16.91
C MET A 121 -9.18 5.26 15.78
N ASN A 122 -8.71 4.70 14.65
CA ASN A 122 -8.44 5.47 13.44
C ASN A 122 -9.73 6.05 12.84
N SER A 123 -10.82 5.29 12.85
CA SER A 123 -12.15 5.76 12.40
C SER A 123 -12.69 6.87 13.29
N PHE A 124 -12.56 6.72 14.61
CA PHE A 124 -12.91 7.76 15.58
C PHE A 124 -12.11 9.04 15.34
N ARG A 125 -10.81 8.93 15.08
CA ARG A 125 -9.98 10.08 14.71
C ARG A 125 -10.51 10.79 13.47
N ILE A 126 -10.83 10.05 12.40
CA ILE A 126 -11.40 10.61 11.17
C ILE A 126 -12.72 11.32 11.47
N GLY A 127 -13.61 10.69 12.22
CA GLY A 127 -14.90 11.29 12.61
C GLY A 127 -14.73 12.56 13.45
N ALA A 128 -13.85 12.54 14.44
CA ALA A 128 -13.55 13.70 15.27
C ALA A 128 -12.99 14.88 14.46
N ILE A 129 -12.12 14.61 13.47
CA ILE A 129 -11.63 15.64 12.54
C ILE A 129 -12.80 16.22 11.73
N GLY A 130 -13.69 15.37 11.21
CA GLY A 130 -14.86 15.84 10.44
C GLY A 130 -15.79 16.73 11.25
N VAL A 131 -16.07 16.35 12.50
CA VAL A 131 -16.87 17.17 13.43
C VAL A 131 -16.19 18.52 13.70
N LEU A 132 -14.88 18.51 13.95
CA LEU A 132 -14.13 19.73 14.22
C LEU A 132 -14.15 20.68 13.02
N VAL A 133 -13.93 20.16 11.81
CA VAL A 133 -13.96 20.96 10.56
C VAL A 133 -15.35 21.56 10.33
N ASN A 134 -16.41 20.79 10.59
CA ASN A 134 -17.79 21.28 10.41
C ASN A 134 -18.12 22.47 11.34
N TYR A 135 -17.66 22.44 12.60
CA TYR A 135 -17.99 23.50 13.57
C TYR A 135 -17.00 24.67 13.58
N PHE A 136 -15.72 24.42 13.34
CA PHE A 136 -14.63 25.39 13.55
C PHE A 136 -13.85 25.75 12.28
N GLY A 137 -14.17 25.12 11.15
CA GLY A 137 -13.49 25.33 9.87
C GLY A 137 -12.13 24.63 9.76
N ILE A 138 -11.55 24.64 8.55
CA ILE A 138 -10.32 23.91 8.21
C ILE A 138 -9.09 24.44 8.97
N SER A 139 -9.02 25.76 9.25
CA SER A 139 -7.85 26.38 9.88
C SER A 139 -7.61 25.93 11.33
N GLN A 140 -8.67 25.60 12.07
CA GLN A 140 -8.58 25.05 13.43
C GLN A 140 -8.23 23.55 13.42
N ALA A 141 -8.54 22.86 12.32
CA ALA A 141 -8.20 21.46 12.17
C ALA A 141 -6.68 21.27 12.05
N GLU A 142 -5.94 22.10 11.32
CA GLU A 142 -4.48 21.93 11.18
C GLU A 142 -3.72 21.93 12.52
N GLY A 143 -4.03 22.85 13.44
CA GLY A 143 -3.41 22.90 14.77
C GLY A 143 -3.77 21.71 15.67
N PHE A 144 -5.04 21.32 15.68
CA PHE A 144 -5.50 20.13 16.42
C PHE A 144 -4.93 18.84 15.81
N LEU A 145 -4.84 18.76 14.48
CA LEU A 145 -4.31 17.62 13.74
C LEU A 145 -2.87 17.33 14.17
N HIS A 146 -2.01 18.34 14.33
CA HIS A 146 -0.63 18.15 14.78
C HIS A 146 -0.49 17.60 16.22
N TRP A 147 -1.39 17.95 17.14
CA TRP A 147 -1.38 17.41 18.52
C TRP A 147 -2.05 16.04 18.61
N PHE A 148 -3.11 15.83 17.82
CA PHE A 148 -3.87 14.59 17.73
C PHE A 148 -3.24 13.56 16.76
N GLU A 149 -2.07 13.88 16.19
CA GLU A 149 -1.51 13.21 15.01
C GLU A 149 -0.96 11.79 15.24
N GLY A 150 -0.99 11.28 16.47
CA GLY A 150 -0.80 9.84 16.65
C GLY A 150 -0.50 9.34 18.05
N TRP A 151 0.18 10.13 18.89
CA TRP A 151 0.58 9.67 20.22
C TRP A 151 -0.63 9.44 21.13
N ILE A 152 -1.62 10.33 21.09
CA ILE A 152 -2.85 10.19 21.88
C ILE A 152 -3.63 8.94 21.45
N ILE A 153 -3.82 8.76 20.14
CA ILE A 153 -4.52 7.60 19.59
C ILE A 153 -3.77 6.31 19.93
N PHE A 154 -2.45 6.29 19.74
CA PHE A 154 -1.63 5.13 20.06
C PHE A 154 -1.66 4.78 21.55
N ILE A 155 -1.50 5.76 22.44
CA ILE A 155 -1.61 5.56 23.90
C ILE A 155 -3.00 5.06 24.25
N SER A 156 -4.05 5.63 23.66
CA SER A 156 -5.43 5.19 23.86
C SER A 156 -5.62 3.73 23.44
N CYS A 157 -5.08 3.33 22.29
CA CYS A 157 -5.09 1.93 21.84
C CYS A 157 -4.38 0.99 22.84
N VAL A 158 -3.22 1.40 23.36
CA VAL A 158 -2.46 0.63 24.36
C VAL A 158 -3.25 0.50 25.67
N VAL A 159 -3.89 1.59 26.12
CA VAL A 159 -4.75 1.59 27.31
C VAL A 159 -5.95 0.67 27.11
N ILE A 160 -6.65 0.75 25.97
CA ILE A 160 -7.77 -0.14 25.65
C ILE A 160 -7.33 -1.61 25.65
N LEU A 161 -6.17 -1.91 25.06
CA LEU A 161 -5.61 -3.26 25.05
C LEU A 161 -5.29 -3.75 26.47
N TYR A 162 -4.68 -2.91 27.30
CA TYR A 162 -4.39 -3.22 28.70
C TYR A 162 -5.67 -3.45 29.51
N LEU A 163 -6.67 -2.58 29.38
CA LEU A 163 -7.97 -2.70 30.06
C LEU A 163 -8.68 -4.00 29.63
N THR A 164 -8.62 -4.34 28.34
CA THR A 164 -9.14 -5.61 27.84
C THR A 164 -8.44 -6.80 28.49
N GLY A 165 -7.10 -6.76 28.57
CA GLY A 165 -6.32 -7.80 29.26
C GLY A 165 -6.69 -7.92 30.73
N PHE A 166 -6.84 -6.79 31.42
CA PHE A 166 -7.27 -6.75 32.81
C PHE A 166 -8.67 -7.36 33.02
N ILE A 167 -9.63 -7.04 32.15
CA ILE A 167 -10.99 -7.61 32.19
C ILE A 167 -10.95 -9.12 31.91
N LEU A 168 -10.20 -9.56 30.90
CA LEU A 168 -10.05 -10.99 30.59
C LEU A 168 -9.40 -11.77 31.74
N GLN A 169 -8.47 -11.17 32.47
CA GLN A 169 -7.86 -11.80 33.63
C GLN A 169 -8.88 -12.04 34.75
N ARG A 170 -9.88 -11.16 34.92
CA ARG A 170 -10.97 -11.36 35.89
C ARG A 170 -11.85 -12.56 35.58
N LEU A 171 -11.82 -13.05 34.34
CA LEU A 171 -12.50 -14.28 33.91
C LEU A 171 -11.67 -15.56 34.16
N THR A 172 -10.42 -15.43 34.62
CA THR A 172 -9.56 -16.59 34.91
C THR A 172 -9.77 -17.11 36.33
N ARG A 173 -9.40 -18.38 36.56
CA ARG A 173 -9.58 -19.07 37.86
C ARG A 173 -8.79 -18.45 39.02
N ARG A 174 -7.74 -17.67 38.73
CA ARG A 174 -6.89 -16.97 39.71
C ARG A 174 -6.51 -15.60 39.15
N PRO A 175 -7.36 -14.58 39.33
CA PRO A 175 -7.06 -13.24 38.84
C PRO A 175 -5.93 -12.61 39.66
N ASP A 176 -4.90 -12.07 39.01
CA ASP A 176 -3.89 -11.27 39.70
C ASP A 176 -4.40 -9.84 39.95
N ALA A 177 -3.66 -9.07 40.75
CA ALA A 177 -3.89 -7.62 40.90
C ALA A 177 -3.64 -6.88 39.57
N ALA A 178 -4.15 -5.66 39.42
CA ALA A 178 -4.03 -4.88 38.18
C ALA A 178 -2.57 -4.75 37.67
N LEU A 179 -1.61 -4.56 38.58
CA LEU A 179 -0.18 -4.49 38.24
C LEU A 179 0.45 -5.86 37.92
N GLY A 180 -0.21 -6.96 38.27
CA GLY A 180 0.24 -8.34 38.03
C GLY A 180 -0.28 -8.97 36.73
N VAL A 181 -1.05 -8.23 35.93
CA VAL A 181 -1.54 -8.68 34.61
C VAL A 181 -0.39 -9.02 33.66
N LEU A 182 0.71 -8.28 33.78
CA LEU A 182 1.93 -8.47 33.00
C LEU A 182 3.05 -8.98 33.91
N ASP A 183 3.80 -9.96 33.41
CA ASP A 183 4.99 -10.49 34.04
C ASP A 183 6.18 -9.54 33.85
N LEU A 184 6.19 -8.45 34.62
CA LEU A 184 7.27 -7.47 34.63
C LEU A 184 8.27 -7.76 35.75
N ASP A 185 8.56 -9.03 36.01
CA ASP A 185 9.62 -9.38 36.96
C ASP A 185 10.99 -9.12 36.34
N THR A 186 11.51 -7.92 36.57
CA THR A 186 12.89 -7.55 36.19
C THR A 186 13.92 -8.03 37.20
N SER A 187 13.49 -8.69 38.29
CA SER A 187 14.39 -9.16 39.35
C SER A 187 15.22 -10.33 38.82
N GLY A 188 16.43 -10.02 38.35
CA GLY A 188 17.35 -10.99 37.77
C GLY A 188 17.67 -10.79 36.30
N LEU A 189 17.14 -9.74 35.65
CA LEU A 189 17.51 -9.35 34.28
C LEU A 189 19.04 -9.21 34.14
N LEU A 190 19.71 -8.76 35.21
CA LEU A 190 21.17 -8.63 35.31
C LEU A 190 21.87 -9.80 36.03
N LYS A 191 21.13 -10.74 36.65
CA LYS A 191 21.71 -11.82 37.48
C LYS A 191 22.13 -13.06 36.69
N GLY A 192 21.87 -13.10 35.39
CA GLY A 192 22.25 -14.22 34.50
C GLY A 192 23.07 -13.81 33.28
N VAL A 193 23.40 -12.53 33.12
CA VAL A 193 24.31 -12.08 32.07
C VAL A 193 25.73 -12.28 32.58
N PRO A 194 26.51 -13.25 32.06
CA PRO A 194 27.92 -13.30 32.36
C PRO A 194 28.54 -12.07 31.70
N TRP A 195 28.59 -10.95 32.41
CA TRP A 195 29.38 -9.77 32.02
C TRP A 195 30.87 -10.13 31.84
N LYS A 196 31.27 -11.30 32.37
CA LYS A 196 32.56 -11.96 32.19
C LYS A 196 32.54 -13.18 31.26
N ALA A 197 31.48 -13.43 30.48
CA ALA A 197 31.64 -14.24 29.27
C ALA A 197 32.43 -13.36 28.31
N GLY A 198 33.74 -13.33 28.52
CA GLY A 198 34.68 -12.88 27.51
C GLY A 198 34.45 -13.79 26.33
N ILE A 199 33.55 -13.36 25.44
CA ILE A 199 33.54 -13.79 24.05
C ILE A 199 34.93 -13.39 23.60
N ARG A 200 35.91 -14.29 23.77
CA ARG A 200 37.26 -14.09 23.29
C ARG A 200 37.05 -13.84 21.82
N ALA A 201 37.38 -12.64 21.37
CA ALA A 201 37.27 -12.28 19.97
C ALA A 201 38.20 -13.24 19.22
N THR A 202 37.65 -14.37 18.76
CA THR A 202 38.43 -15.34 18.01
C THR A 202 38.87 -14.63 16.74
N PRO A 203 40.02 -15.02 16.16
CA PRO A 203 40.47 -14.45 14.89
C PRO A 203 39.36 -14.48 13.83
N ALA A 204 38.54 -15.54 13.80
CA ALA A 204 37.38 -15.66 12.92
C ALA A 204 36.30 -14.59 13.17
N LEU A 205 35.99 -14.27 14.44
CA LEU A 205 34.97 -13.29 14.80
C LEU A 205 35.45 -11.86 14.54
N MET A 206 36.74 -11.59 14.77
CA MET A 206 37.37 -10.31 14.39
C MET A 206 37.39 -10.14 12.87
N VAL A 207 37.78 -11.17 12.12
CA VAL A 207 37.78 -11.14 10.65
C VAL A 207 36.36 -10.98 10.11
N ALA A 208 35.36 -11.66 10.66
CA ALA A 208 33.97 -11.50 10.26
C ALA A 208 33.44 -10.08 10.55
N ALA A 209 33.76 -9.51 11.71
CA ALA A 209 33.40 -8.13 12.05
C ALA A 209 34.09 -7.14 11.11
N ILE A 210 35.39 -7.31 10.83
CA ILE A 210 36.14 -6.48 9.88
C ILE A 210 35.54 -6.61 8.47
N MET A 211 35.24 -7.82 8.00
CA MET A 211 34.61 -8.03 6.70
C MET A 211 33.22 -7.39 6.63
N LEU A 212 32.41 -7.47 7.69
CA LEU A 212 31.09 -6.85 7.75
C LEU A 212 31.20 -5.32 7.71
N ILE A 213 32.11 -4.74 8.51
CA ILE A 213 32.36 -3.30 8.53
C ILE A 213 32.92 -2.84 7.19
N ALA A 214 33.89 -3.55 6.63
CA ALA A 214 34.49 -3.25 5.34
C ALA A 214 33.47 -3.38 4.20
N SER A 215 32.61 -4.39 4.22
CA SER A 215 31.52 -4.54 3.23
C SER A 215 30.47 -3.45 3.38
N GLY A 216 30.11 -3.08 4.61
CA GLY A 216 29.20 -1.98 4.89
C GLY A 216 29.78 -0.63 4.45
N ALA A 217 31.06 -0.37 4.75
CA ALA A 217 31.77 0.83 4.30
C ALA A 217 31.92 0.85 2.78
N ALA A 218 32.31 -0.27 2.16
CA ALA A 218 32.38 -0.42 0.71
C ALA A 218 31.01 -0.18 0.07
N TRP A 219 29.92 -0.67 0.67
CA TRP A 219 28.55 -0.41 0.21
C TRP A 219 28.19 1.08 0.22
N GLN A 220 28.66 1.84 1.22
CA GLN A 220 28.49 3.30 1.25
C GLN A 220 29.34 4.02 0.19
N LEU A 221 30.46 3.42 -0.23
CA LEU A 221 31.37 3.97 -1.24
C LEU A 221 30.98 3.58 -2.67
N ILE A 222 30.17 2.52 -2.85
CA ILE A 222 29.62 2.15 -4.15
C ILE A 222 28.53 3.18 -4.47
N PRO A 223 28.72 4.05 -5.49
CA PRO A 223 27.68 4.97 -5.88
C PRO A 223 26.41 4.17 -6.24
N PRO A 224 25.22 4.62 -5.84
CA PRO A 224 23.98 3.96 -6.21
C PRO A 224 23.98 3.79 -7.73
N ARG A 225 23.83 2.55 -8.21
CA ARG A 225 23.76 2.28 -9.64
C ARG A 225 22.60 3.10 -10.19
N ALA A 226 22.92 4.18 -10.89
CA ALA A 226 21.92 4.94 -11.63
C ALA A 226 21.26 3.96 -12.59
N ALA A 227 19.92 3.90 -12.56
CA ALA A 227 19.19 3.14 -13.56
C ALA A 227 19.67 3.59 -14.93
N ALA A 228 20.01 2.63 -15.80
CA ALA A 228 20.48 2.95 -17.14
C ALA A 228 19.46 3.88 -17.82
N ALA A 229 19.91 5.04 -18.30
CA ALA A 229 19.04 5.96 -19.01
C ALA A 229 18.53 5.26 -20.28
N VAL A 230 17.22 5.04 -20.33
CA VAL A 230 16.57 4.41 -21.47
C VAL A 230 16.22 5.50 -22.48
N ASP A 231 16.67 5.35 -23.72
CA ASP A 231 16.31 6.26 -24.81
C ASP A 231 14.84 6.09 -25.17
N ARG A 232 14.03 7.13 -24.92
CA ARG A 232 12.57 7.14 -25.11
C ARG A 232 12.05 8.52 -25.44
N ALA A 233 10.93 8.58 -26.15
CA ALA A 233 10.16 9.81 -26.27
C ALA A 233 9.37 10.12 -24.99
N SER A 234 9.17 11.41 -24.69
CA SER A 234 8.25 11.85 -23.63
C SER A 234 6.81 11.50 -24.00
N LEU A 235 6.03 11.05 -23.02
CA LEU A 235 4.62 10.76 -23.19
C LEU A 235 3.81 12.00 -23.60
N THR A 236 4.29 13.21 -23.32
CA THR A 236 3.66 14.46 -23.77
C THR A 236 3.59 14.60 -25.30
N THR A 237 4.44 13.87 -26.05
CA THR A 237 4.42 13.87 -27.52
C THR A 237 3.59 12.73 -28.13
N PHE A 238 2.86 11.98 -27.29
CA PHE A 238 2.03 10.88 -27.74
C PHE A 238 0.95 11.35 -28.74
N PRO A 239 0.63 10.56 -29.79
CA PRO A 239 -0.24 11.04 -30.87
C PRO A 239 -1.65 11.40 -30.40
N MET A 240 -2.07 12.65 -30.61
CA MET A 240 -3.41 13.14 -30.29
C MET A 240 -4.47 12.74 -31.34
N ALA A 241 -4.11 11.96 -32.34
CA ALA A 241 -5.02 11.40 -33.32
C ALA A 241 -4.71 9.92 -33.50
N LEU A 242 -5.68 9.07 -33.16
CA LEU A 242 -5.55 7.61 -33.25
C LEU A 242 -6.89 7.02 -33.70
N GLU A 243 -6.83 6.10 -34.66
CA GLU A 243 -8.03 5.37 -35.14
C GLU A 243 -9.19 6.29 -35.59
N GLY A 244 -8.86 7.46 -36.17
CA GLY A 244 -9.85 8.47 -36.57
C GLY A 244 -10.49 9.24 -35.41
N MET A 245 -10.06 9.01 -34.17
CA MET A 245 -10.46 9.77 -32.99
C MET A 245 -9.45 10.87 -32.69
N ARG A 246 -9.94 11.96 -32.09
CA ARG A 246 -9.13 13.08 -31.62
C ARG A 246 -9.04 13.03 -30.10
N GLY A 247 -7.81 13.07 -29.59
CA GLY A 247 -7.48 13.10 -28.18
C GLY A 247 -7.58 14.51 -27.61
N THR A 248 -8.04 14.61 -26.37
CA THR A 248 -7.91 15.79 -25.52
C THR A 248 -7.10 15.41 -24.29
N GLN A 249 -5.97 16.07 -24.07
CA GLN A 249 -5.09 15.77 -22.95
C GLN A 249 -5.70 16.36 -21.68
N MET A 250 -5.62 15.59 -20.60
CA MET A 250 -6.06 15.97 -19.27
C MET A 250 -4.87 15.96 -18.31
N THR A 251 -4.98 16.69 -17.22
CA THR A 251 -4.01 16.66 -16.12
C THR A 251 -4.59 15.86 -14.97
N LEU A 252 -3.74 15.22 -14.19
CA LEU A 252 -4.15 14.60 -12.93
C LEU A 252 -4.44 15.69 -11.89
N ASP A 253 -5.25 15.35 -10.90
CA ASP A 253 -5.37 16.17 -9.70
C ASP A 253 -3.98 16.24 -9.01
N PRO A 254 -3.56 17.41 -8.48
CA PRO A 254 -2.25 17.57 -7.86
C PRO A 254 -1.94 16.58 -6.74
N VAL A 255 -2.96 16.15 -5.99
CA VAL A 255 -2.80 15.15 -4.92
C VAL A 255 -2.51 13.77 -5.53
N ILE A 256 -3.24 13.39 -6.58
CA ILE A 256 -3.05 12.11 -7.30
C ILE A 256 -1.68 12.09 -7.98
N GLU A 257 -1.28 13.18 -8.64
CA GLU A 257 0.02 13.29 -9.30
C GLU A 257 1.17 13.11 -8.31
N LYS A 258 1.08 13.75 -7.14
CA LYS A 258 2.09 13.64 -6.08
C LYS A 258 2.18 12.23 -5.50
N VAL A 259 1.06 11.53 -5.33
CA VAL A 259 1.02 10.15 -4.83
C VAL A 259 1.51 9.15 -5.88
N LEU A 260 1.09 9.35 -7.14
CA LEU A 260 1.53 8.53 -8.27
C LEU A 260 3.05 8.63 -8.44
N ALA A 261 3.60 9.84 -8.30
CA ALA A 261 5.04 10.10 -8.36
C ALA A 261 5.73 9.46 -9.59
N ALA A 262 5.03 9.47 -10.73
CA ALA A 262 5.56 8.98 -12.00
C ALA A 262 6.58 9.97 -12.56
N ASP A 263 7.63 9.45 -13.20
CA ASP A 263 8.63 10.28 -13.89
C ASP A 263 8.06 10.96 -15.13
N ASP A 264 7.04 10.35 -15.74
CA ASP A 264 6.33 10.84 -16.92
C ASP A 264 4.94 10.19 -16.97
N TYR A 265 3.91 10.94 -17.35
CA TYR A 265 2.56 10.39 -17.44
C TYR A 265 1.76 10.99 -18.60
N LEU A 266 0.72 10.26 -19.01
CA LEU A 266 -0.24 10.65 -20.03
C LEU A 266 -1.65 10.38 -19.52
N VAL A 267 -2.53 11.36 -19.62
CA VAL A 267 -3.98 11.16 -19.53
C VAL A 267 -4.59 11.80 -20.75
N VAL A 268 -5.22 11.01 -21.63
CA VAL A 268 -5.86 11.52 -22.85
C VAL A 268 -7.22 10.85 -23.03
N SER A 269 -8.25 11.66 -23.25
CA SER A 269 -9.57 11.18 -23.65
C SER A 269 -9.71 11.28 -25.16
N TYR A 270 -9.87 10.15 -25.84
CA TYR A 270 -10.10 10.09 -27.29
C TYR A 270 -11.58 10.02 -27.59
N ALA A 271 -12.06 10.97 -28.39
CA ALA A 271 -13.42 11.00 -28.91
C ALA A 271 -13.41 11.18 -30.43
N GLY A 272 -14.33 10.53 -31.14
CA GLY A 272 -14.44 10.61 -32.59
C GLY A 272 -15.84 11.01 -33.03
N ALA A 273 -15.94 11.85 -34.06
CA ALA A 273 -17.22 12.12 -34.71
C ALA A 273 -17.75 10.83 -35.36
N GLY A 274 -18.78 10.21 -34.78
CA GLY A 274 -19.40 8.97 -35.25
C GLY A 274 -19.00 7.68 -34.50
N LYS A 275 -18.03 7.73 -33.58
CA LYS A 275 -17.75 6.61 -32.65
C LYS A 275 -18.68 6.75 -31.44
N LYS A 276 -19.30 5.64 -31.01
CA LYS A 276 -20.38 5.67 -30.01
C LYS A 276 -19.97 6.22 -28.64
N ALA A 277 -18.73 6.01 -28.21
CA ALA A 277 -18.27 6.37 -26.86
C ALA A 277 -16.77 6.74 -26.84
N PRO A 278 -16.35 7.61 -25.92
CA PRO A 278 -14.94 7.97 -25.75
C PRO A 278 -14.10 6.82 -25.16
N ILE A 279 -12.78 6.91 -25.34
CA ILE A 279 -11.81 5.99 -24.74
C ILE A 279 -10.73 6.81 -24.05
N ASP A 280 -10.56 6.57 -22.75
CA ASP A 280 -9.54 7.21 -21.94
C ASP A 280 -8.29 6.33 -21.91
N LEU A 281 -7.16 6.91 -22.30
CA LEU A 281 -5.83 6.32 -22.19
C LEU A 281 -5.11 6.97 -21.01
N PHE A 282 -4.61 6.12 -20.12
CA PHE A 282 -3.70 6.50 -19.05
C PHE A 282 -2.40 5.70 -19.16
N VAL A 283 -1.26 6.39 -19.15
CA VAL A 283 0.06 5.77 -19.10
C VAL A 283 0.86 6.46 -17.99
N SER A 284 1.48 5.70 -17.11
CA SER A 284 2.45 6.22 -16.14
C SER A 284 3.76 5.47 -16.28
N TYR A 285 4.86 6.18 -16.47
CA TYR A 285 6.19 5.62 -16.63
C TYR A 285 7.10 5.97 -15.44
N TYR A 286 7.97 5.04 -15.10
CA TYR A 286 8.96 5.16 -14.04
C TYR A 286 10.32 4.74 -14.59
N LYS A 287 11.33 5.60 -14.41
CA LYS A 287 12.73 5.30 -14.72
C LYS A 287 13.28 4.20 -13.82
N SER A 288 12.76 4.12 -12.59
CA SER A 288 13.09 3.06 -11.65
C SER A 288 11.89 2.68 -10.80
N THR A 289 11.50 1.40 -10.85
CA THR A 289 10.39 0.85 -10.07
C THR A 289 10.83 0.13 -8.78
N THR A 290 12.12 0.18 -8.46
CA THR A 290 12.72 -0.44 -7.26
C THR A 290 12.71 0.45 -6.01
N GLY A 291 12.22 1.70 -6.10
CA GLY A 291 12.18 2.69 -5.02
C GLY A 291 10.83 2.81 -4.28
N GLN A 292 10.68 3.89 -3.51
CA GLN A 292 9.44 4.22 -2.78
C GLN A 292 8.27 4.54 -3.73
N SER A 293 8.57 5.19 -4.86
CA SER A 293 7.64 5.40 -5.97
C SER A 293 7.62 4.17 -6.86
N GLY A 294 6.56 3.37 -6.76
CA GLY A 294 6.43 2.13 -7.51
C GLY A 294 5.05 2.05 -8.14
N ILE A 295 4.99 1.50 -9.36
CA ILE A 295 3.74 1.21 -10.02
C ILE A 295 2.86 0.35 -9.09
N HIS A 296 1.66 0.83 -8.78
CA HIS A 296 0.62 0.06 -8.11
C HIS A 296 -0.54 -0.21 -9.08
N SER A 297 -1.23 -1.33 -8.89
CA SER A 297 -2.43 -1.65 -9.66
C SER A 297 -3.54 -0.58 -9.48
N PRO A 298 -4.37 -0.32 -10.51
CA PRO A 298 -5.62 0.45 -10.38
C PRO A 298 -6.60 -0.09 -9.34
N GLU A 299 -6.41 -1.34 -8.89
CA GLU A 299 -7.11 -1.96 -7.76
C GLU A 299 -7.05 -1.16 -6.46
N VAL A 300 -6.01 -0.34 -6.28
CA VAL A 300 -5.80 0.46 -5.07
C VAL A 300 -6.54 1.80 -5.17
N CYS A 301 -6.51 2.46 -6.34
CA CYS A 301 -7.03 3.82 -6.49
C CYS A 301 -8.49 3.90 -6.89
N ILE A 302 -8.97 3.00 -7.75
CA ILE A 302 -10.33 3.06 -8.29
C ILE A 302 -11.40 3.01 -7.17
N PRO A 303 -11.31 2.09 -6.20
CA PRO A 303 -12.27 2.04 -5.10
C PRO A 303 -12.26 3.31 -4.22
N GLY A 304 -11.10 3.96 -4.09
CA GLY A 304 -10.96 5.21 -3.34
C GLY A 304 -11.82 6.35 -3.90
N HIS A 305 -12.09 6.35 -5.20
CA HIS A 305 -12.95 7.34 -5.87
C HIS A 305 -14.44 6.93 -5.97
N GLY A 306 -14.86 5.95 -5.16
CA GLY A 306 -16.25 5.51 -5.06
C GLY A 306 -16.70 4.55 -6.16
N TRP A 307 -15.77 4.00 -6.95
CA TRP A 307 -16.11 2.99 -7.97
C TRP A 307 -16.15 1.58 -7.37
N GLU A 308 -17.28 0.90 -7.53
CA GLU A 308 -17.43 -0.51 -7.26
C GLU A 308 -16.86 -1.34 -8.42
N VAL A 309 -16.12 -2.41 -8.12
CA VAL A 309 -15.48 -3.25 -9.14
C VAL A 309 -16.10 -4.64 -9.11
N SER A 310 -16.65 -5.10 -10.25
CA SER A 310 -17.38 -6.37 -10.33
C SER A 310 -16.52 -7.60 -10.05
N ARG A 311 -15.29 -7.64 -10.60
CA ARG A 311 -14.15 -8.52 -10.27
C ARG A 311 -13.06 -8.32 -11.33
N TRP A 312 -11.80 -8.30 -10.93
CA TRP A 312 -10.69 -8.33 -11.89
C TRP A 312 -10.49 -9.73 -12.46
N SER A 313 -10.45 -9.81 -13.79
CA SER A 313 -10.21 -11.04 -14.54
C SER A 313 -9.01 -10.87 -15.46
N SER A 314 -8.08 -11.82 -15.43
CA SER A 314 -6.97 -11.82 -16.39
C SER A 314 -7.43 -12.50 -17.68
N ILE A 315 -7.49 -11.75 -18.77
CA ILE A 315 -7.88 -12.25 -20.09
C ILE A 315 -6.67 -12.30 -21.02
N GLY A 316 -6.65 -13.29 -21.92
CA GLY A 316 -5.69 -13.34 -23.02
C GLY A 316 -6.18 -12.51 -24.19
N VAL A 317 -5.31 -11.70 -24.76
CA VAL A 317 -5.61 -10.90 -25.95
C VAL A 317 -4.58 -11.19 -27.04
N THR A 318 -5.05 -11.19 -28.28
CA THR A 318 -4.24 -11.32 -29.49
C THR A 318 -4.42 -10.04 -30.28
N PRO A 319 -3.54 -9.03 -30.10
CA PRO A 319 -3.62 -7.80 -30.87
C PRO A 319 -3.32 -8.04 -32.35
N ASP A 320 -3.71 -7.10 -33.21
CA ASP A 320 -3.49 -7.21 -34.65
C ASP A 320 -1.99 -7.22 -35.03
N ASP A 321 -1.71 -7.79 -36.20
CA ASP A 321 -0.42 -7.92 -36.93
C ASP A 321 0.87 -7.51 -36.20
N GLY A 322 1.66 -8.53 -35.84
CA GLY A 322 3.06 -8.40 -35.41
C GLY A 322 3.29 -8.23 -33.91
N ILE A 323 2.23 -8.12 -33.11
CA ILE A 323 2.30 -8.00 -31.65
C ILE A 323 2.03 -9.37 -30.99
N PRO A 324 2.96 -9.89 -30.16
CA PRO A 324 2.73 -11.15 -29.45
C PRO A 324 1.49 -11.10 -28.56
N ALA A 325 0.75 -12.22 -28.52
CA ALA A 325 -0.35 -12.39 -27.58
C ALA A 325 0.15 -12.23 -26.14
N PHE A 326 -0.62 -11.54 -25.31
CA PHE A 326 -0.30 -11.32 -23.91
C PHE A 326 -1.56 -11.33 -23.06
N ARG A 327 -1.38 -11.28 -21.74
CA ARG A 327 -2.49 -11.20 -20.79
C ARG A 327 -2.59 -9.79 -20.24
N LEU A 328 -3.82 -9.30 -20.12
CA LEU A 328 -4.14 -8.04 -19.43
C LEU A 328 -5.23 -8.27 -18.37
N ASN A 329 -5.42 -7.32 -17.47
CA ASN A 329 -6.54 -7.34 -16.53
C ASN A 329 -7.73 -6.58 -17.08
N ARG A 330 -8.90 -7.19 -16.95
CA ARG A 330 -10.20 -6.66 -17.32
C ARG A 330 -11.10 -6.60 -16.10
N ALA A 331 -11.76 -5.46 -15.88
CA ALA A 331 -12.91 -5.36 -14.99
C ALA A 331 -13.97 -4.40 -15.52
N ILE A 332 -15.20 -4.61 -15.08
CA ILE A 332 -16.24 -3.59 -15.15
C ILE A 332 -16.23 -2.85 -13.82
N ILE A 333 -16.14 -1.54 -13.89
CA ILE A 333 -16.30 -0.66 -12.74
C ILE A 333 -17.63 0.06 -12.86
N GLN A 334 -18.30 0.27 -11.73
CA GLN A 334 -19.60 0.91 -11.66
C GLN A 334 -19.59 1.99 -10.58
N LYS A 335 -20.21 3.12 -10.91
CA LYS A 335 -20.46 4.21 -9.97
C LYS A 335 -21.81 4.81 -10.32
N ASP A 336 -22.73 4.77 -9.37
CA ASP A 336 -24.13 5.12 -9.59
C ASP A 336 -24.74 4.37 -10.80
N ALA A 337 -25.28 5.11 -11.77
CA ALA A 337 -25.80 4.57 -13.04
C ALA A 337 -24.72 4.41 -14.12
N GLN A 338 -23.48 4.82 -13.89
CA GLN A 338 -22.40 4.74 -14.86
C GLN A 338 -21.63 3.43 -14.74
N ARG A 339 -21.43 2.76 -15.87
CA ARG A 339 -20.58 1.56 -15.97
C ARG A 339 -19.43 1.87 -16.92
N GLN A 340 -18.23 1.42 -16.57
CA GLN A 340 -17.05 1.54 -17.42
C GLN A 340 -16.32 0.20 -17.50
N LEU A 341 -15.76 -0.09 -18.67
CA LEU A 341 -14.88 -1.23 -18.89
C LEU A 341 -13.43 -0.74 -18.81
N VAL A 342 -12.63 -1.40 -17.98
CA VAL A 342 -11.23 -1.05 -17.73
C VAL A 342 -10.32 -2.20 -18.14
N TYR A 343 -9.34 -1.89 -18.98
CA TYR A 343 -8.18 -2.74 -19.24
C TYR A 343 -6.93 -2.13 -18.61
N TYR A 344 -6.07 -2.95 -18.00
CA TYR A 344 -4.74 -2.50 -17.62
C TYR A 344 -3.69 -3.62 -17.68
N TRP A 345 -2.44 -3.25 -17.91
CA TRP A 345 -1.27 -4.13 -17.84
C TRP A 345 -0.01 -3.35 -17.47
N PHE A 346 1.00 -4.09 -17.04
CA PHE A 346 2.35 -3.58 -16.78
C PHE A 346 3.25 -3.89 -17.97
N GLU A 347 4.09 -2.94 -18.36
CA GLU A 347 5.02 -3.07 -19.47
C GLU A 347 6.39 -2.49 -19.11
N GLY A 348 7.47 -3.22 -19.38
CA GLY A 348 8.84 -2.74 -19.11
C GLY A 348 9.88 -3.69 -19.69
N ALA A 349 10.94 -3.14 -20.28
CA ALA A 349 11.98 -3.89 -21.00
C ALA A 349 11.40 -4.97 -21.94
N GLY A 350 10.37 -4.59 -22.71
CA GLY A 350 9.75 -5.41 -23.75
C GLY A 350 8.80 -6.50 -23.24
N ASP A 351 8.70 -6.68 -21.93
CA ASP A 351 7.84 -7.64 -21.29
C ASP A 351 6.51 -7.00 -20.87
N ARG A 352 5.40 -7.69 -21.19
CA ARG A 352 4.05 -7.35 -20.70
C ARG A 352 3.57 -8.33 -19.65
N SER A 353 2.87 -7.83 -18.64
CA SER A 353 2.31 -8.66 -17.57
C SER A 353 0.96 -8.10 -17.10
N ALA A 354 -0.03 -8.99 -16.93
CA ALA A 354 -1.23 -8.68 -16.16
C ALA A 354 -0.95 -8.73 -14.64
N ASN A 355 0.09 -9.42 -14.19
CA ASN A 355 0.31 -9.63 -12.76
C ASN A 355 1.39 -8.66 -12.24
N GLU A 356 1.04 -7.85 -11.24
CA GLU A 356 1.95 -6.88 -10.59
C GLU A 356 3.17 -7.58 -9.96
N TYR A 357 2.98 -8.74 -9.33
CA TYR A 357 4.07 -9.52 -8.73
C TYR A 357 5.06 -9.96 -9.80
N VAL A 358 4.55 -10.50 -10.90
CA VAL A 358 5.39 -10.95 -12.02
C VAL A 358 6.14 -9.76 -12.64
N ALA A 359 5.49 -8.60 -12.76
CA ALA A 359 6.15 -7.39 -13.23
C ALA A 359 7.33 -6.98 -12.32
N LYS A 360 7.14 -6.97 -10.99
CA LYS A 360 8.20 -6.65 -10.03
C LYS A 360 9.34 -7.66 -10.03
N PHE A 361 9.04 -8.96 -10.05
CA PHE A 361 10.08 -10.00 -10.16
C PHE A 361 10.88 -9.85 -11.46
N ARG A 362 10.21 -9.53 -12.58
CA ARG A 362 10.89 -9.24 -13.85
C ARG A 362 11.75 -7.99 -13.77
N THR A 363 11.31 -6.92 -13.11
CA THR A 363 12.17 -5.74 -12.87
C THR A 363 13.43 -6.13 -12.12
N ILE A 364 13.34 -6.93 -11.05
CA ILE A 364 14.51 -7.39 -10.29
C ILE A 364 15.45 -8.21 -11.19
N TRP A 365 14.87 -9.13 -11.98
CA TRP A 365 15.64 -9.92 -12.93
C TRP A 365 16.31 -9.07 -14.02
N ASN A 366 15.61 -8.07 -14.57
CA ASN A 366 16.10 -7.13 -15.56
C ASN A 366 17.18 -6.20 -14.99
N ALA A 367 17.09 -5.83 -13.71
CA ALA A 367 18.12 -5.06 -13.03
C ALA A 367 19.44 -5.84 -12.97
N MET A 368 19.38 -7.15 -12.74
CA MET A 368 20.56 -8.02 -12.68
C MET A 368 21.10 -8.40 -14.06
N SER A 369 20.21 -8.70 -15.02
CA SER A 369 20.59 -9.22 -16.35
C SER A 369 20.85 -8.14 -17.39
N ARG A 370 20.11 -7.03 -17.34
CA ARG A 370 20.11 -5.96 -18.36
C ARG A 370 20.43 -4.57 -17.80
N GLY A 371 20.60 -4.44 -16.48
CA GLY A 371 20.80 -3.14 -15.82
C GLY A 371 19.58 -2.20 -15.89
N ARG A 372 18.39 -2.73 -16.17
CA ARG A 372 17.15 -1.94 -16.37
C ARG A 372 16.16 -2.17 -15.24
N THR A 373 15.64 -1.07 -14.68
CA THR A 373 14.61 -1.06 -13.62
C THR A 373 13.37 -0.25 -14.00
N ASP A 374 13.30 0.18 -15.26
CA ASP A 374 12.18 0.97 -15.78
C ASP A 374 10.92 0.14 -16.00
N GLY A 375 9.78 0.81 -15.99
CA GLY A 375 8.50 0.20 -16.26
C GLY A 375 7.37 1.21 -16.36
N ALA A 376 6.26 0.77 -16.93
CA ALA A 376 5.06 1.55 -17.11
C ALA A 376 3.79 0.76 -16.75
N LEU A 377 2.76 1.48 -16.34
CA LEU A 377 1.37 1.01 -16.29
C LEU A 377 0.62 1.64 -17.44
N VAL A 378 -0.07 0.81 -18.21
CA VAL A 378 -1.00 1.26 -19.24
C VAL A 378 -2.40 0.87 -18.81
N ARG A 379 -3.32 1.83 -18.87
CA ARG A 379 -4.74 1.63 -18.59
C ARG A 379 -5.56 2.25 -19.69
N LEU A 380 -6.53 1.47 -20.18
CA LEU A 380 -7.56 1.93 -21.10
C LEU A 380 -8.92 1.84 -20.42
N THR A 381 -9.78 2.83 -20.63
CA THR A 381 -11.11 2.87 -20.03
C THR A 381 -12.13 3.38 -21.03
N THR A 382 -13.32 2.78 -21.06
CA THR A 382 -14.42 3.26 -21.90
C THR A 382 -15.74 3.06 -21.17
N PRO A 383 -16.72 3.99 -21.27
CA PRO A 383 -18.02 3.76 -20.69
C PRO A 383 -18.73 2.62 -21.43
N VAL A 384 -19.53 1.83 -20.70
CA VAL A 384 -20.51 0.89 -21.26
C VAL A 384 -21.83 1.63 -21.32
N GLN A 385 -22.26 2.01 -22.52
CA GLN A 385 -23.47 2.85 -22.68
C GLN A 385 -24.76 2.11 -22.29
N PRO A 386 -25.84 2.84 -21.93
CA PRO A 386 -27.14 2.23 -21.75
C PRO A 386 -27.57 1.44 -23.00
N GLY A 387 -27.87 0.14 -22.83
CA GLY A 387 -28.22 -0.77 -23.93
C GLY A 387 -27.04 -1.33 -24.72
N GLU A 388 -25.79 -0.96 -24.39
CA GLU A 388 -24.59 -1.57 -24.96
C GLU A 388 -24.21 -2.85 -24.21
N THR A 389 -23.85 -3.91 -24.95
CA THR A 389 -23.32 -5.13 -24.36
C THR A 389 -21.84 -4.98 -23.99
N GLU A 390 -21.40 -5.63 -22.93
CA GLU A 390 -19.97 -5.61 -22.55
C GLU A 390 -19.06 -6.06 -23.70
N ALA A 391 -19.48 -7.07 -24.48
CA ALA A 391 -18.75 -7.55 -25.64
C ALA A 391 -18.56 -6.48 -26.74
N ALA A 392 -19.48 -5.53 -26.86
CA ALA A 392 -19.32 -4.40 -27.79
C ALA A 392 -18.28 -3.40 -27.28
N ALA A 393 -18.29 -3.11 -25.97
CA ALA A 393 -17.26 -2.29 -25.33
C ALA A 393 -15.88 -2.97 -25.39
N ASP A 394 -15.80 -4.29 -25.22
CA ASP A 394 -14.57 -5.08 -25.35
C ASP A 394 -13.97 -4.96 -26.74
N ARG A 395 -14.78 -5.10 -27.79
CA ARG A 395 -14.33 -4.93 -29.19
C ARG A 395 -13.82 -3.52 -29.45
N ARG A 396 -14.50 -2.49 -28.93
CA ARG A 396 -14.06 -1.08 -29.02
C ARG A 396 -12.68 -0.92 -28.39
N LEU A 397 -12.49 -1.42 -27.17
CA LEU A 397 -11.21 -1.32 -26.46
C LEU A 397 -10.09 -2.12 -27.11
N GLN A 398 -10.37 -3.34 -27.60
CA GLN A 398 -9.36 -4.16 -28.29
C GLN A 398 -8.88 -3.51 -29.59
N SER A 399 -9.81 -2.95 -30.40
CA SER A 399 -9.46 -2.20 -31.62
C SER A 399 -8.53 -1.03 -31.32
N PHE A 400 -8.88 -0.21 -30.33
CA PHE A 400 -8.07 0.95 -29.94
C PHE A 400 -6.73 0.53 -29.32
N MET A 401 -6.72 -0.53 -28.51
CA MET A 401 -5.51 -1.08 -27.90
C MET A 401 -4.49 -1.49 -28.95
N SER A 402 -4.90 -2.11 -30.07
CA SER A 402 -3.99 -2.43 -31.18
C SER A 402 -3.27 -1.19 -31.72
N SER A 403 -3.95 -0.03 -31.82
CA SER A 403 -3.32 1.23 -32.24
C SER A 403 -2.34 1.77 -31.18
N VAL A 404 -2.72 1.73 -29.90
CA VAL A 404 -1.84 2.16 -28.79
C VAL A 404 -0.57 1.32 -28.75
N LEU A 405 -0.68 0.00 -28.90
CA LEU A 405 0.45 -0.92 -28.83
C LEU A 405 1.46 -0.78 -29.99
N LYS A 406 1.06 -0.16 -31.11
CA LYS A 406 1.96 0.17 -32.23
C LYS A 406 2.84 1.37 -31.91
N GLU A 407 2.29 2.37 -31.22
CA GLU A 407 3.01 3.60 -30.83
C GLU A 407 3.82 3.44 -29.54
N LEU A 408 3.32 2.63 -28.61
CA LEU A 408 3.85 2.50 -27.26
C LEU A 408 5.37 2.18 -27.18
N PRO A 409 5.97 1.33 -28.04
CA PRO A 409 7.40 1.02 -27.98
C PRO A 409 8.34 2.23 -28.08
N ARG A 410 7.89 3.34 -28.68
CA ARG A 410 8.66 4.60 -28.76
C ARG A 410 8.74 5.32 -27.40
N TYR A 411 7.75 5.09 -26.55
CA TYR A 411 7.60 5.72 -25.23
C TYR A 411 7.96 4.76 -24.10
N VAL A 412 7.77 3.46 -24.28
CA VAL A 412 8.16 2.39 -23.33
C VAL A 412 9.01 1.38 -24.08
N PRO A 413 10.35 1.59 -24.12
CA PRO A 413 11.23 0.79 -24.98
C PRO A 413 11.31 -0.67 -24.59
N LYS A 414 11.44 -1.52 -25.61
CA LYS A 414 11.66 -2.96 -25.47
C LYS A 414 12.98 -3.28 -24.80
#